data_AF-A0A1Q7LXQ8-F1
#
_entry.id   AF-A0A1Q7LXQ8-F1
#
_cell.length_a   1.000
_cell.length_b   1.000
_cell.length_c   1.000
_cell.angle_alpha   90.00
_cell.angle_beta   90.00
_cell.angle_gamma   90.00
#
_symmetry.space_group_name_H-M   'P 1'
#
loop_
_entity.id
_entity.type
_entity.pdbx_description
1 polymer ?
#
loop_
_entity_poly.entity_id
_entity_poly.type
_entity_poly.pdbx_seq_one_letter_code
_entity_poly.pdbx_strand_id
1 'polypeptide(L)'
;MSGFDLYWQYRKGEKTLRELSHLYRIHSSVLSHQFRQRDDRMLRMYGPKWFLEILRLAMPEDYDIVCEHVTEHNLTRVQTLAELGCTVSTYYQEKRKDPVKFLRKKVSQKRQLSTRPTRQLSQQPIL
;
A
#
# COMPACT_ATOMS: atom_id res chain seq x y z
N MET A 1 -17.18 -20.42 4.91
CA MET A 1 -16.08 -19.45 4.70
C MET A 1 -16.69 -18.06 4.67
N SER A 2 -16.28 -17.17 5.58
CA SER A 2 -16.85 -15.81 5.66
C SER A 2 -16.28 -14.94 4.53
N GLY A 3 -17.04 -13.94 4.05
CA GLY A 3 -16.58 -12.99 3.02
C GLY A 3 -15.31 -12.20 3.40
N PHE A 4 -14.84 -12.34 4.64
CA PHE A 4 -13.56 -11.82 5.10
C PHE A 4 -12.37 -12.51 4.42
N ASP A 5 -12.50 -13.81 4.15
CA ASP A 5 -11.44 -14.63 3.57
C ASP A 5 -11.23 -14.29 2.08
N LEU A 6 -12.32 -14.11 1.32
CA LEU A 6 -12.29 -13.76 -0.10
C LEU A 6 -11.53 -12.45 -0.38
N TYR A 7 -11.74 -11.46 0.48
CA TYR A 7 -11.08 -10.16 0.38
C TYR A 7 -9.56 -10.32 0.49
N TRP A 8 -9.07 -11.10 1.44
CA TRP A 8 -7.64 -11.29 1.64
C TRP A 8 -7.01 -12.16 0.57
N GLN A 9 -7.69 -13.22 0.13
CA GLN A 9 -7.23 -14.03 -1.02
C GLN A 9 -7.03 -13.15 -2.26
N TYR A 10 -7.94 -12.21 -2.51
CA TYR A 10 -7.77 -11.22 -3.59
C TYR A 10 -6.62 -10.25 -3.33
N ARG A 11 -6.54 -9.66 -2.14
CA ARG A 11 -5.54 -8.62 -1.81
C ARG A 11 -4.12 -9.13 -1.83
N LYS A 12 -3.91 -10.36 -1.35
CA LYS A 12 -2.63 -11.07 -1.41
C LYS A 12 -2.26 -11.54 -2.82
N GLY A 13 -3.20 -11.49 -3.76
CA GLY A 13 -3.01 -12.01 -5.11
C GLY A 13 -3.07 -13.54 -5.21
N GLU A 14 -3.51 -14.24 -4.15
CA GLU A 14 -3.70 -15.70 -4.14
C GLU A 14 -4.80 -16.14 -5.12
N LYS A 15 -5.80 -15.28 -5.33
CA LYS A 15 -6.87 -15.49 -6.32
C LYS A 15 -7.25 -14.18 -7.01
N THR A 16 -7.52 -14.25 -8.30
CA THR A 16 -8.11 -13.18 -9.08
C THR A 16 -9.62 -13.06 -8.81
N LEU A 17 -10.21 -11.90 -9.11
CA LEU A 17 -11.66 -11.73 -9.07
C LEU A 17 -12.39 -12.75 -9.96
N ARG A 18 -11.80 -13.12 -11.11
CA ARG A 18 -12.37 -14.11 -12.02
C ARG A 18 -12.42 -15.48 -11.34
N GLU A 19 -11.35 -15.94 -10.72
CA GLU A 19 -11.32 -17.25 -10.03
C GLU A 19 -12.30 -17.28 -8.85
N LEU A 20 -12.31 -16.22 -8.02
CA LEU A 20 -13.29 -16.10 -6.94
C LEU A 20 -14.73 -16.09 -7.48
N SER A 21 -14.93 -15.43 -8.62
CA SER A 21 -16.24 -15.36 -9.26
C SER A 21 -16.77 -16.74 -9.67
N HIS A 22 -15.90 -17.58 -10.23
CA HIS A 22 -16.26 -18.96 -10.60
C HIS A 22 -16.50 -19.84 -9.37
N LEU A 23 -15.59 -19.78 -8.39
CA LEU A 23 -15.66 -20.63 -7.19
C LEU A 23 -16.92 -20.37 -6.35
N TYR A 24 -17.27 -19.10 -6.19
CA TYR A 24 -18.35 -18.68 -5.28
C TYR A 24 -19.64 -18.30 -6.00
N ARG A 25 -19.68 -18.40 -7.34
CA ARG A 25 -20.83 -18.02 -8.18
C ARG A 25 -21.31 -16.57 -7.95
N ILE A 26 -20.38 -15.67 -7.63
CA ILE A 26 -20.63 -14.23 -7.46
C ILE A 26 -19.98 -13.50 -8.63
N HIS A 27 -20.67 -12.56 -9.26
CA HIS A 27 -20.09 -11.84 -10.40
C HIS A 27 -18.85 -11.01 -10.01
N SER A 28 -17.82 -11.01 -10.84
CA SER A 28 -16.54 -10.32 -10.56
C SER A 28 -16.72 -8.83 -10.25
N SER A 29 -17.68 -8.16 -10.90
CA SER A 29 -17.99 -6.75 -10.62
C SER A 29 -18.56 -6.53 -9.22
N VAL A 30 -19.36 -7.47 -8.70
CA VAL A 30 -19.93 -7.43 -7.34
C VAL A 30 -18.83 -7.59 -6.31
N LEU A 31 -17.95 -8.59 -6.47
CA LEU A 31 -16.78 -8.77 -5.59
C LEU A 31 -15.88 -7.52 -5.60
N SER A 32 -15.59 -7.00 -6.80
CA SER A 32 -14.79 -5.78 -6.97
C SER A 32 -15.41 -4.58 -6.24
N HIS A 33 -16.72 -4.42 -6.33
CA HIS A 33 -17.45 -3.35 -5.66
C HIS A 33 -17.43 -3.52 -4.13
N GLN A 34 -17.72 -4.72 -3.62
CA GLN A 34 -17.69 -5.04 -2.19
C GLN A 34 -16.31 -4.80 -1.58
N PHE A 35 -15.24 -5.20 -2.26
CA PHE A 35 -13.88 -5.00 -1.76
C PHE A 35 -13.51 -3.51 -1.71
N ARG A 36 -13.89 -2.72 -2.72
CA ARG A 36 -13.69 -1.25 -2.68
C ARG A 36 -14.49 -0.59 -1.56
N GLN A 37 -15.75 -0.97 -1.37
CA GLN A 37 -16.57 -0.44 -0.27
C GLN A 37 -15.97 -0.78 1.09
N ARG A 38 -15.45 -2.00 1.25
CA ARG A 38 -14.74 -2.40 2.45
C ARG A 38 -13.52 -1.51 2.69
N ASP A 39 -12.67 -1.30 1.69
CA ASP A 39 -11.51 -0.42 1.85
C ASP A 39 -11.92 1.01 2.20
N ASP A 40 -12.91 1.58 1.52
CA ASP A 40 -13.40 2.92 1.82
C ASP A 40 -13.94 3.01 3.24
N ARG A 41 -14.69 2.00 3.71
CA ARG A 41 -15.19 1.94 5.08
C ARG A 41 -14.05 1.86 6.09
N MET A 42 -13.08 0.96 5.87
CA MET A 42 -11.98 0.75 6.80
C MET A 42 -11.04 1.95 6.84
N LEU A 43 -10.81 2.63 5.71
CA LEU A 43 -10.01 3.86 5.68
C LEU A 43 -10.70 5.01 6.41
N ARG A 44 -12.03 5.13 6.32
CA ARG A 44 -12.77 6.14 7.12
C ARG A 44 -12.72 5.85 8.62
N MET A 45 -12.78 4.57 9.00
CA MET A 45 -12.84 4.17 10.41
C MET A 45 -11.48 4.13 11.09
N TYR A 46 -10.44 3.64 10.40
CA TYR A 46 -9.12 3.37 10.97
C TYR A 46 -8.01 4.23 10.37
N GLY A 47 -8.30 4.99 9.32
CA GLY A 47 -7.34 5.88 8.68
C GLY A 47 -6.10 5.12 8.17
N PRO A 48 -4.89 5.69 8.33
CA PRO A 48 -3.64 5.06 7.89
C PRO A 48 -3.34 3.71 8.53
N LYS A 49 -3.96 3.36 9.66
CA LYS A 49 -3.77 2.03 10.27
C LYS A 49 -4.30 0.91 9.37
N TRP A 50 -5.31 1.20 8.52
CA TRP A 50 -5.76 0.22 7.53
C TRP A 50 -4.70 -0.04 6.45
N PHE A 51 -3.93 0.97 6.04
CA PHE A 51 -2.80 0.76 5.13
C PHE A 51 -1.72 -0.12 5.75
N LEU A 52 -1.42 0.05 7.04
CA LEU A 52 -0.48 -0.83 7.75
C LEU A 52 -0.98 -2.27 7.76
N GLU A 53 -2.27 -2.49 7.97
CA GLU A 53 -2.85 -3.83 7.96
C GLU A 53 -2.77 -4.48 6.57
N ILE A 54 -3.02 -3.69 5.51
CA ILE A 54 -2.85 -4.16 4.13
C ILE A 54 -1.39 -4.52 3.85
N LEU A 55 -0.43 -3.67 4.23
CA LEU A 55 0.99 -3.96 4.07
C LEU A 55 1.35 -5.26 4.80
N ARG A 56 1.00 -5.35 6.09
CA ARG A 56 1.32 -6.51 6.93
C ARG A 56 0.78 -7.82 6.37
N LEU A 57 -0.44 -7.82 5.82
CA LEU A 57 -1.12 -9.04 5.40
C LEU A 57 -0.96 -9.37 3.91
N ALA A 58 -0.86 -8.37 3.04
CA ALA A 58 -0.84 -8.57 1.58
C ALA A 58 0.52 -8.28 0.94
N MET A 59 1.43 -7.60 1.66
CA MET A 59 2.71 -7.14 1.12
C MET A 59 3.79 -7.17 2.22
N PRO A 60 4.06 -8.32 2.85
CA PRO A 60 4.94 -8.40 4.02
C PRO A 60 6.35 -7.86 3.74
N GLU A 61 6.90 -8.09 2.55
CA GLU A 61 8.23 -7.57 2.17
C GLU A 61 8.25 -6.04 2.09
N ASP A 62 7.13 -5.42 1.70
CA ASP A 62 7.01 -3.96 1.68
C ASP A 62 6.71 -3.39 3.07
N TYR A 63 6.10 -4.20 3.96
CA TYR A 63 5.90 -3.85 5.37
C TYR A 63 7.23 -3.81 6.14
N ASP A 64 8.15 -4.71 5.83
CA ASP A 64 9.47 -4.74 6.47
C ASP A 64 10.27 -3.46 6.19
N ILE A 65 10.20 -2.92 4.96
CA ILE A 65 10.80 -1.61 4.63
C ILE A 65 10.25 -0.49 5.53
N VAL A 66 8.94 -0.51 5.80
CA VAL A 66 8.31 0.48 6.69
C VAL A 66 8.87 0.32 8.11
N CYS A 67 9.11 -0.90 8.56
CA CYS A 67 9.67 -1.18 9.88
C CYS A 67 11.17 -0.80 9.99
N GLU A 68 11.95 -1.02 8.93
CA GLU A 68 13.32 -0.55 8.82
C GLU A 68 13.36 0.99 8.92
N HIS A 69 12.55 1.68 8.10
CA HIS A 69 12.49 3.15 8.09
C HIS A 69 12.02 3.74 9.43
N VAL A 70 11.11 3.05 10.14
CA VAL A 70 10.71 3.40 11.52
C VAL A 70 11.91 3.41 12.44
N THR A 71 12.76 2.39 12.35
CA THR A 71 13.93 2.22 13.22
C THR A 71 15.03 3.22 12.87
N GLU A 72 15.32 3.40 11.58
CA GLU A 72 16.35 4.32 11.08
C GLU A 72 16.08 5.78 11.45
N HIS A 73 14.81 6.19 11.40
CA HIS A 73 14.40 7.58 11.60
C HIS A 73 13.71 7.86 12.94
N ASN A 74 13.62 6.86 13.82
CA ASN A 74 12.92 6.93 15.10
C ASN A 74 11.49 7.49 14.97
N LEU A 75 10.73 6.96 14.02
CA LEU A 75 9.36 7.37 13.70
C LEU A 75 8.35 6.30 14.10
N THR A 76 7.09 6.67 14.32
CA THR A 76 6.00 5.69 14.37
C THR A 76 5.68 5.18 12.95
N ARG A 77 5.16 3.96 12.83
CA ARG A 77 4.72 3.38 11.53
C ARG A 77 3.77 4.29 10.76
N VAL A 78 2.89 5.01 11.45
CA VAL A 78 1.95 5.96 10.82
C VAL A 78 2.67 7.20 10.31
N GLN A 79 3.63 7.75 11.06
CA GLN A 79 4.47 8.86 10.59
C GLN A 79 5.30 8.43 9.38
N THR A 80 5.88 7.23 9.40
CA THR A 80 6.58 6.66 8.25
C THR A 80 5.66 6.60 7.03
N LEU A 81 4.44 6.07 7.14
CA LEU A 81 3.48 6.10 6.02
C LEU A 81 3.24 7.52 5.50
N ALA A 82 3.11 8.51 6.39
CA ALA A 82 2.95 9.91 5.97
C ALA A 82 4.17 10.43 5.20
N GLU A 83 5.39 10.14 5.66
CA GLU A 83 6.63 10.48 4.93
C GLU A 83 6.74 9.80 3.57
N LEU A 84 6.23 8.58 3.44
CA LEU A 84 6.14 7.87 2.16
C LEU A 84 5.05 8.45 1.24
N GLY A 85 4.27 9.42 1.71
CA GLY A 85 3.11 9.95 0.98
C GLY A 85 1.94 8.98 0.94
N CYS A 86 1.90 7.98 1.82
CA CYS A 86 0.81 7.02 2.02
C CYS A 86 -0.26 7.59 2.96
N THR A 87 -0.81 8.76 2.63
CA THR A 87 -1.90 9.36 3.40
C THR A 87 -3.27 9.00 2.80
N VAL A 88 -4.31 9.02 3.64
CA VAL A 88 -5.70 8.79 3.18
C VAL A 88 -6.12 9.84 2.15
N SER A 89 -5.71 11.09 2.33
CA SER A 89 -5.96 12.18 1.38
C SER A 89 -5.32 11.88 0.01
N THR A 90 -4.03 11.53 -0.01
CA THR A 90 -3.31 11.19 -1.24
C THR A 90 -3.93 9.98 -1.94
N TYR A 91 -4.37 8.97 -1.19
CA TYR A 91 -5.08 7.82 -1.75
C TYR A 91 -6.38 8.23 -2.45
N TYR A 92 -7.16 9.14 -1.85
CA TYR A 92 -8.41 9.60 -2.45
C TYR A 92 -8.24 10.51 -3.68
N GLN A 93 -7.05 11.09 -3.87
CA GLN A 93 -6.69 11.85 -5.07
C GLN A 93 -6.31 10.96 -6.26
N GLU A 94 -6.00 9.67 -6.05
CA GLU A 94 -5.63 8.76 -7.12
C GLU A 94 -6.84 8.36 -7.99
N LYS A 95 -6.64 8.33 -9.32
CA LYS A 95 -7.69 7.97 -10.28
C LYS A 95 -8.20 6.53 -10.11
N ARG A 96 -7.36 5.61 -9.61
CA ARG A 96 -7.69 4.19 -9.45
C ARG A 96 -7.64 3.74 -7.99
N LYS A 97 -8.84 3.42 -7.50
CA LYS A 97 -9.28 2.81 -6.22
C LYS A 97 -8.60 1.53 -5.70
N ASP A 98 -7.27 1.36 -5.74
CA ASP A 98 -6.63 0.11 -5.29
C ASP A 98 -5.52 0.35 -4.25
N PRO A 99 -5.77 0.06 -2.95
CA PRO A 99 -4.80 0.30 -1.89
C PRO A 99 -3.47 -0.42 -2.08
N VAL A 100 -3.48 -1.68 -2.54
CA VAL A 100 -2.24 -2.47 -2.72
C VAL A 100 -1.36 -1.81 -3.79
N LYS A 101 -1.96 -1.43 -4.92
CA LYS A 101 -1.24 -0.74 -6.00
C LYS A 101 -0.75 0.64 -5.58
N PHE A 102 -1.57 1.37 -4.82
CA PHE A 102 -1.21 2.67 -4.27
C PHE A 102 0.00 2.57 -3.33
N LEU A 103 -0.05 1.66 -2.37
CA LEU A 103 1.03 1.44 -1.39
C LEU A 103 2.31 1.00 -2.08
N ARG A 104 2.24 0.01 -2.98
CA ARG A 104 3.40 -0.47 -3.74
C ARG A 104 4.08 0.66 -4.51
N LYS A 105 3.29 1.50 -5.19
CA LYS A 105 3.82 2.66 -5.93
C LYS A 105 4.59 3.61 -5.01
N LYS A 106 4.04 3.93 -3.84
CA LYS A 106 4.66 4.87 -2.89
C LYS A 106 5.91 4.31 -2.23
N VAL A 107 5.84 3.07 -1.77
CA VAL A 107 6.97 2.38 -1.12
C VAL A 107 8.12 2.17 -2.11
N SER A 108 7.85 1.68 -3.32
CA SER A 108 8.89 1.46 -4.35
C SER A 108 9.53 2.76 -4.85
N GLN A 109 8.79 3.86 -4.92
CA GLN A 109 9.36 5.17 -5.29
C GLN A 109 10.45 5.62 -4.31
N LYS A 110 10.32 5.32 -3.01
CA LYS A 110 11.35 5.65 -2.03
C LYS A 110 12.59 4.76 -2.16
N ARG A 111 12.43 3.46 -2.42
CA ARG A 111 13.57 2.57 -2.71
C ARG A 111 14.46 3.16 -3.81
N GLN A 112 13.84 3.65 -4.90
CA GLN A 112 14.58 4.24 -6.03
C GLN A 112 15.25 5.59 -5.70
N LEU A 113 14.68 6.38 -4.80
CA LEU A 113 15.26 7.64 -4.33
C LEU A 113 16.44 7.41 -3.38
N SER A 114 16.37 6.38 -2.53
CA SER A 114 17.47 5.98 -1.62
C SER A 114 18.66 5.38 -2.38
N THR A 115 18.44 4.68 -3.49
CA THR A 115 19.51 4.08 -4.31
C THR A 115 20.13 5.02 -5.34
N ARG A 116 19.73 6.31 -5.39
CA ARG A 116 20.43 7.27 -6.26
C ARG A 116 21.74 7.68 -5.59
N PRO A 117 22.92 7.40 -6.20
CA PRO A 117 24.17 7.92 -5.67
C PRO A 117 24.05 9.44 -5.71
N THR A 118 24.19 10.07 -4.54
CA THR A 118 24.30 11.51 -4.41
C THR A 118 25.49 11.92 -5.29
N ARG A 119 25.23 12.48 -6.47
CA ARG A 119 26.28 13.14 -7.25
C ARG A 119 26.80 14.24 -6.34
N GLN A 120 27.95 13.98 -5.72
CA GLN A 120 28.72 15.00 -5.03
C GLN A 120 28.88 16.15 -6.02
N LEU A 121 28.27 17.28 -5.71
CA LEU A 121 28.62 18.56 -6.30
C LEU A 121 30.06 18.85 -5.86
N SER A 122 31.00 18.28 -6.60
CA SER A 122 32.42 18.59 -6.50
C SER A 122 32.60 20.08 -6.73
N GLN A 123 33.09 20.73 -5.69
CA GLN A 123 33.53 22.12 -5.65
C GLN A 123 34.34 22.44 -6.91
N GLN A 124 33.91 23.42 -7.70
CA GLN A 124 34.80 24.06 -8.66
C GLN A 124 35.72 25.00 -7.89
N PRO A 125 37.05 24.92 -8.05
CA PRO A 125 37.93 25.95 -7.55
C PRO A 125 37.71 27.22 -8.37
N ILE A 126 37.61 28.34 -7.66
CA ILE A 126 37.68 29.68 -8.26
C ILE A 126 39.13 29.85 -8.74
N LEU A 127 39.31 30.07 -10.03
CA LEU A 127 40.48 30.71 -10.63
C LEU A 127 39.99 31.89 -11.46
#